data_AF-A0A9P0AHV4-F1
#
_entry.id   AF-A0A9P0AHV4-F1
#
_cell.length_a   1.000
_cell.length_b   1.000
_cell.length_c   1.000
_cell.angle_alpha   90.00
_cell.angle_beta   90.00
_cell.angle_gamma   90.00
#
_symmetry.space_group_name_H-M   'P 1'
#
loop_
_entity.id
_entity.type
_entity.pdbx_description
1 polymer ?
#
loop_
_entity_poly.entity_id
_entity_poly.type
_entity_poly.pdbx_seq_one_letter_code
_entity_poly.pdbx_strand_id
1 'polypeptide(L)'
;MSSVQISDFAKFLAHLFLAKAIPISILKVLHFTDLDEAGLKFSRQLLSIILLADLDDKVTDVFVRISKAPKLKLFSESLRLFLHHFLPKNVSKLPDASEKISDLLKR
;
A
#
# COMPACT_ATOMS: atom_id res chain seq x y z
N MET A 1 0.72 -2.46 -20.66
CA MET A 1 -0.05 -1.23 -20.37
C MET A 1 0.85 -0.03 -20.49
N SER A 2 0.34 1.12 -20.95
CA SER A 2 1.14 2.34 -20.95
C SER A 2 1.38 2.81 -19.51
N SER A 3 2.44 3.59 -19.29
CA SER A 3 2.72 4.20 -17.98
C SER A 3 1.56 5.05 -17.46
N VAL A 4 0.78 5.64 -18.37
CA VAL A 4 -0.38 6.48 -18.05
C VAL A 4 -1.54 5.63 -17.53
N GLN A 5 -1.85 4.52 -18.21
CA GLN A 5 -2.92 3.61 -17.78
C GLN A 5 -2.67 3.03 -16.38
N ILE A 6 -1.42 2.63 -16.10
CA ILE A 6 -1.02 2.14 -14.78
C ILE A 6 -1.24 3.21 -13.71
N SER A 7 -0.84 4.45 -14.02
CA SER A 7 -0.96 5.58 -13.11
C SER A 7 -2.42 5.92 -12.81
N ASP A 8 -3.26 5.98 -13.83
CA ASP A 8 -4.67 6.34 -13.67
C ASP A 8 -5.42 5.26 -12.90
N PHE A 9 -5.13 3.99 -13.18
CA PHE A 9 -5.70 2.88 -12.43
C PHE A 9 -5.26 2.87 -10.96
N ALA A 10 -3.98 3.15 -10.68
CA ALA A 10 -3.48 3.27 -9.31
C ALA A 10 -4.18 4.41 -8.55
N LYS A 11 -4.36 5.58 -9.18
CA LYS A 11 -5.10 6.72 -8.59
C LYS A 11 -6.56 6.37 -8.32
N PHE A 12 -7.22 5.72 -9.28
CA PHE A 12 -8.60 5.30 -9.14
C PHE A 12 -8.79 4.33 -7.97
N LEU A 13 -7.98 3.27 -7.90
CA LEU A 13 -8.04 2.31 -6.80
C LEU A 13 -7.69 2.95 -5.45
N ALA A 14 -6.66 3.81 -5.39
CA ALA A 14 -6.32 4.55 -4.18
C ALA A 14 -7.52 5.35 -3.67
N HIS A 15 -8.24 6.04 -4.57
CA HIS A 15 -9.43 6.80 -4.21
C HIS A 15 -10.52 5.89 -3.62
N LEU A 16 -10.78 4.73 -4.22
CA LEU A 16 -11.77 3.78 -3.72
C LEU A 16 -11.40 3.20 -2.34
N PHE A 17 -10.11 2.94 -2.08
CA PHE A 17 -9.64 2.49 -0.77
C PHE A 17 -9.80 3.60 0.29
N LEU A 18 -9.37 4.82 -0.01
CA LEU A 18 -9.47 5.97 0.90
C LEU A 18 -10.91 6.39 1.17
N ALA A 19 -11.82 6.18 0.21
CA ALA A 19 -13.25 6.38 0.36
C ALA A 19 -13.96 5.23 1.09
N LYS A 20 -13.24 4.17 1.50
CA LYS A 20 -13.77 2.97 2.15
C LYS A 20 -14.80 2.20 1.29
N ALA A 21 -14.81 2.44 -0.02
CA ALA A 21 -15.72 1.77 -0.96
C ALA A 21 -15.34 0.29 -1.16
N ILE A 22 -14.05 -0.02 -1.08
CA ILE A 22 -13.51 -1.38 -1.19
C ILE A 22 -12.38 -1.60 -0.17
N PRO A 23 -12.19 -2.83 0.33
CA PRO A 23 -11.08 -3.15 1.22
C PRO A 23 -9.78 -3.38 0.45
N ILE A 24 -8.63 -2.99 1.01
CA ILE A 24 -7.31 -3.23 0.41
C ILE A 24 -6.98 -4.73 0.26
N SER A 25 -7.68 -5.60 0.98
CA SER A 25 -7.53 -7.05 0.89
C SER A 25 -7.85 -7.63 -0.49
N ILE A 26 -8.47 -6.87 -1.42
CA ILE A 26 -8.60 -7.29 -2.82
C ILE A 26 -7.24 -7.47 -3.50
N LEU A 27 -6.20 -6.78 -3.02
CA LEU A 27 -4.84 -6.90 -3.55
C LEU A 27 -4.17 -8.22 -3.15
N LYS A 28 -4.82 -9.07 -2.34
CA LYS A 28 -4.29 -10.40 -1.96
C LYS A 28 -4.02 -11.32 -3.14
N VAL A 29 -4.62 -11.04 -4.29
CA VAL A 29 -4.38 -11.78 -5.54
C VAL A 29 -3.01 -11.48 -6.14
N LEU A 30 -2.35 -10.41 -5.67
CA LEU A 30 -0.99 -10.04 -6.06
C LEU A 30 0.01 -10.81 -5.20
N HIS A 31 0.86 -11.60 -5.86
CA HIS A 31 2.02 -12.20 -5.22
C HIS A 31 3.17 -11.20 -5.25
N PHE A 32 3.34 -10.43 -4.18
CA PHE A 32 4.35 -9.36 -4.11
C PHE A 32 5.80 -9.82 -4.35
N THR A 33 6.09 -11.11 -4.14
CA THR A 33 7.41 -11.72 -4.42
C THR A 33 7.65 -11.95 -5.91
N ASP A 34 6.59 -12.10 -6.70
CA ASP A 34 6.63 -12.59 -8.08
C ASP A 34 6.00 -11.56 -9.04
N LEU A 35 6.07 -10.27 -8.68
CA LEU A 35 5.59 -9.18 -9.53
C LEU A 35 6.55 -8.93 -10.69
N ASP A 36 5.97 -8.79 -11.88
CA ASP A 36 6.67 -8.27 -13.05
C ASP A 36 6.90 -6.75 -12.95
N GLU A 37 7.63 -6.17 -13.90
CA GLU A 37 7.97 -4.74 -13.86
C GLU A 37 6.73 -3.83 -13.80
N ALA A 38 5.67 -4.18 -14.53
CA ALA A 38 4.43 -3.44 -14.54
C ALA A 38 3.68 -3.53 -13.20
N GLY A 39 3.61 -4.72 -12.61
CA GLY A 39 3.01 -4.97 -11.31
C GLY A 39 3.77 -4.28 -10.17
N LEU A 40 5.10 -4.26 -10.24
CA LEU A 40 5.94 -3.50 -9.31
C LEU A 40 5.68 -2.00 -9.42
N LYS A 41 5.62 -1.46 -10.64
CA LYS A 41 5.34 -0.03 -10.89
C LYS A 41 3.95 0.37 -10.39
N PHE A 42 2.94 -0.44 -10.71
CA PHE A 42 1.57 -0.26 -10.24
C PHE A 42 1.51 -0.27 -8.71
N SER A 43 2.05 -1.31 -8.07
CA SER A 43 1.99 -1.50 -6.62
C SER A 43 2.70 -0.36 -5.88
N ARG A 44 3.89 0.04 -6.35
CA ARG A 44 4.62 1.19 -5.80
C ARG A 44 3.78 2.46 -5.87
N GLN A 45 3.20 2.76 -7.03
CA GLN A 45 2.42 3.98 -7.22
C GLN A 45 1.15 3.98 -6.38
N LEU A 46 0.41 2.88 -6.39
CA LEU A 46 -0.82 2.72 -5.61
C LEU A 46 -0.56 2.92 -4.12
N LEU A 47 0.43 2.20 -3.57
CA LEU A 47 0.75 2.26 -2.15
C LEU A 47 1.33 3.63 -1.77
N SER A 48 2.11 4.27 -2.63
CA SER A 48 2.61 5.63 -2.39
C SER A 48 1.47 6.65 -2.28
N ILE A 49 0.47 6.57 -3.17
CA ILE A 49 -0.69 7.49 -3.12
C ILE A 49 -1.49 7.30 -1.83
N ILE A 50 -1.70 6.04 -1.40
CA ILE A 50 -2.42 5.75 -0.16
C ILE A 50 -1.64 6.24 1.06
N LEU A 51 -0.33 5.99 1.12
CA LEU A 51 0.51 6.37 2.26
C LEU A 51 0.76 7.87 2.38
N LEU A 52 0.75 8.60 1.27
CA LEU A 52 0.95 10.06 1.23
C LEU A 52 -0.37 10.84 1.22
N ALA A 53 -1.51 10.19 1.48
CA ALA A 53 -2.78 10.90 1.56
C ALA A 53 -2.82 11.76 2.84
N ASP A 54 -3.17 13.05 2.70
CA ASP A 54 -3.18 14.07 3.78
C ASP A 54 -4.05 13.74 5.01
N LEU A 55 -4.85 12.67 4.97
CA LEU A 55 -5.73 12.26 6.07
C LEU A 55 -5.20 10.99 6.72
N ASP A 56 -4.32 11.16 7.71
CA ASP A 56 -3.70 10.09 8.53
C ASP A 56 -4.74 9.04 9.02
N ASP A 57 -5.94 9.49 9.39
CA ASP A 57 -7.03 8.60 9.83
C ASP A 57 -7.52 7.66 8.72
N LYS A 58 -7.61 8.16 7.48
CA LYS A 58 -8.05 7.35 6.33
C LYS A 58 -7.00 6.31 5.96
N VAL A 59 -5.73 6.67 6.05
CA VAL A 59 -4.61 5.73 5.79
C VAL A 59 -4.65 4.61 6.82
N THR A 60 -4.74 4.96 8.10
CA THR A 60 -4.82 3.99 9.20
C THR A 60 -5.99 3.02 9.03
N ASP A 61 -7.17 3.54 8.70
CA ASP A 61 -8.38 2.74 8.50
C ASP A 61 -8.25 1.71 7.36
N VAL A 62 -7.52 2.05 6.30
CA VAL A 62 -7.28 1.14 5.17
C VAL A 62 -6.49 -0.10 5.63
N PHE A 63 -5.49 0.08 6.51
CA PHE A 63 -4.61 -1.01 6.95
C PHE A 63 -5.09 -1.73 8.22
N VAL A 64 -5.82 -1.08 9.13
CA VAL A 64 -6.34 -1.70 10.36
C VAL A 64 -7.24 -2.90 10.06
N ARG A 65 -8.01 -2.85 8.96
CA ARG A 65 -8.92 -3.94 8.59
C ARG A 65 -8.17 -5.22 8.21
N ILE A 66 -6.96 -5.11 7.68
CA ILE A 66 -6.13 -6.27 7.33
C ILE A 66 -5.23 -6.71 8.49
N SER A 67 -4.87 -5.82 9.42
CA SER A 67 -4.05 -6.18 10.60
C SER A 67 -4.82 -7.08 11.58
N LYS A 68 -6.13 -6.83 11.74
CA LYS A 68 -7.00 -7.58 12.67
C LYS A 68 -7.53 -8.91 12.13
N ALA A 69 -7.29 -9.23 10.85
CA ALA A 69 -7.89 -10.39 10.19
C ALA A 69 -6.90 -11.57 10.11
N PRO A 70 -7.06 -12.66 10.90
CA PRO A 70 -6.09 -13.77 10.92
C PRO A 70 -5.90 -14.43 9.55
N LYS A 71 -6.97 -14.49 8.74
CA LYS A 71 -6.97 -15.06 7.38
C LYS A 71 -6.15 -14.22 6.39
N LEU A 72 -5.79 -12.98 6.74
CA LEU A 72 -5.01 -12.06 5.90
C LEU A 72 -3.58 -11.89 6.41
N LYS A 73 -3.13 -12.65 7.42
CA LYS A 73 -1.80 -12.52 8.01
C LYS A 73 -0.67 -12.63 6.98
N LEU A 74 -0.74 -13.63 6.10
CA LEU A 74 0.27 -13.79 5.05
C LEU A 74 0.28 -12.62 4.07
N PHE A 75 -0.89 -12.07 3.75
CA PHE A 75 -1.01 -10.88 2.90
C PHE A 75 -0.47 -9.62 3.59
N SER A 76 -0.74 -9.43 4.88
CA SER A 76 -0.21 -8.27 5.62
C SER A 76 1.31 -8.35 5.78
N GLU A 77 1.86 -9.56 5.95
CA GLU A 77 3.31 -9.80 5.99
C GLU A 77 3.98 -9.55 4.62
N SER A 78 3.41 -10.07 3.53
CA SER A 78 3.94 -9.83 2.18
C SER A 78 3.84 -8.36 1.77
N LEU A 79 2.75 -7.69 2.14
CA LEU A 79 2.59 -6.25 1.95
C LEU A 79 3.62 -5.47 2.77
N ARG A 80 3.84 -5.82 4.04
CA ARG A 80 4.87 -5.19 4.88
C ARG A 80 6.27 -5.34 4.27
N LEU A 81 6.62 -6.55 3.83
CA LEU A 81 7.89 -6.81 3.14
C LEU A 81 8.00 -5.97 1.86
N PHE A 82 6.92 -5.88 1.09
CA PHE A 82 6.90 -5.07 -0.12
C PHE A 82 7.15 -3.59 0.20
N LEU A 83 6.45 -3.03 1.19
CA LEU A 83 6.62 -1.65 1.63
C LEU A 83 8.06 -1.37 2.07
N HIS A 84 8.70 -2.29 2.78
CA HIS A 84 10.08 -2.13 3.25
C HIS A 84 11.12 -2.17 2.12
N HIS A 85 10.93 -3.04 1.11
CA HIS A 85 11.94 -3.29 0.07
C HIS A 85 11.72 -2.47 -1.21
N PHE A 86 10.48 -2.13 -1.55
CA PHE A 86 10.12 -1.58 -2.85
C PHE A 86 9.62 -0.13 -2.82
N LEU A 87 9.28 0.43 -1.66
CA LEU A 87 9.12 1.88 -1.57
C LEU A 87 10.52 2.52 -1.56
N PRO A 88 10.82 3.44 -2.50
CA PRO A 88 12.11 4.12 -2.50
C PRO A 88 12.30 4.86 -1.18
N LYS A 89 13.51 4.76 -0.60
CA LYS A 89 13.99 5.54 0.56
C LYS A 89 14.11 7.05 0.27
N ASN A 90 13.26 7.64 -0.58
CA ASN A 90 13.12 9.09 -0.72
C ASN A 90 12.53 9.76 0.56
N VAL A 91 12.47 8.98 1.64
CA VAL A 91 12.39 9.39 3.06
C VAL A 91 13.64 10.15 3.52
N SER A 92 14.66 10.36 2.69
CA SER A 92 15.71 11.37 2.94
C SER A 92 15.18 12.81 3.02
N LYS A 93 13.87 13.04 2.90
CA LYS A 93 13.19 14.31 3.22
C LYS A 93 12.12 14.24 4.32
N LEU A 94 11.77 13.08 4.88
CA LEU A 94 10.79 13.02 6.00
C LEU A 94 11.19 11.95 7.04
N PRO A 95 11.94 12.32 8.09
CA PRO A 95 12.37 11.40 9.15
C PRO A 95 11.22 10.63 9.83
N ASP A 96 10.00 11.19 9.89
CA ASP A 96 8.88 10.65 10.68
C ASP A 96 8.03 9.55 10.00
N ALA A 97 8.15 9.38 8.67
CA ALA A 97 7.23 8.48 7.95
C ALA A 97 7.57 6.98 8.12
N SER A 98 8.87 6.66 8.22
CA SER A 98 9.32 5.26 8.36
C SER A 98 8.94 4.66 9.72
N GLU A 99 8.92 5.49 10.78
CA GLU A 99 8.57 5.06 12.13
C GLU A 99 7.07 4.83 12.25
N LYS A 100 6.25 5.78 11.75
CA LYS A 100 4.78 5.65 11.64
C LYS A 100 4.35 4.39 10.90
N ILE A 101 4.96 4.09 9.75
CA ILE A 101 4.60 2.88 8.96
C ILE A 101 4.91 1.60 9.75
N SER A 102 6.02 1.58 10.50
CA SER A 102 6.39 0.42 11.30
C SER A 102 5.43 0.19 12.47
N ASP A 103 4.92 1.27 13.08
CA ASP A 103 3.98 1.21 14.20
C ASP A 103 2.55 0.89 13.76
N LEU A 104 2.12 1.37 12.59
CA LEU A 104 0.81 1.05 12.01
C LEU A 104 0.66 -0.43 11.65
N LEU A 105 1.78 -1.11 11.37
CA LEU A 105 1.75 -2.53 10.97
C LEU A 105 2.02 -3.49 12.13
N LYS A 106 2.53 -3.03 13.28
CA LYS A 106 2.80 -3.87 14.45
C LYS A 106 1.59 -4.03 15.40
N ARG A 107 0.48 -3.32 15.17
CA ARG A 107 -0.75 -3.35 15.99
C ARG A 107 -1.82 -4.31 15.48
#